data_AF-A0A8T4UZ86-F1
#
_entry.id   AF-A0A8T4UZ86-F1
#
_cell.length_a   1.000
_cell.length_b   1.000
_cell.length_c   1.000
_cell.angle_alpha   90.00
_cell.angle_beta   90.00
_cell.angle_gamma   90.00
#
_symmetry.space_group_name_H-M   'P 1'
#
loop_
_entity.id
_entity.type
_entity.pdbx_description
1 polymer ?
#
loop_
_entity_poly.entity_id
_entity_poly.type
_entity_poly.pdbx_seq_one_letter_code
_entity_poly.pdbx_strand_id
1 'polypeptide(L)' 'MNEEIDRWIKYMKENPNTWREIHNKFIDAQFIKAHEFTQKILKEPNGKEKLMKIYNIKNKNAFSVLHSP' A
#
# COMPACT_ATOMS: atom_id res chain seq x y z
N MET A 1 9.07 5.03 -31.23
CA MET A 1 9.20 5.27 -29.77
C MET A 1 7.93 6.00 -29.34
N ASN A 2 7.40 5.73 -28.15
CA ASN A 2 6.07 6.23 -27.76
C ASN A 2 6.19 7.68 -27.26
N GLU A 3 5.71 8.67 -28.03
CA GLU A 3 5.93 10.11 -27.79
C GLU A 3 5.51 10.57 -26.38
N GLU A 4 4.47 9.95 -25.83
CA GLU A 4 3.99 10.22 -24.47
C GLU A 4 5.00 9.77 -23.40
N ILE A 5 5.68 8.65 -23.62
CA ILE A 5 6.74 8.17 -22.73
C ILE A 5 7.92 9.14 -22.75
N ASP A 6 8.30 9.64 -23.93
CA ASP A 6 9.42 10.57 -24.06
C ASP A 6 9.11 11.92 -23.39
N ARG A 7 7.88 12.43 -23.54
CA ARG A 7 7.40 13.63 -22.83
C ARG A 7 7.42 13.44 -21.32
N TRP A 8 6.95 12.29 -20.84
CA TRP A 8 6.95 11.98 -19.41
C TRP A 8 8.37 11.88 -18.84
N ILE A 9 9.27 11.19 -19.54
CA ILE A 9 10.69 11.09 -19.16
C ILE A 9 11.33 12.48 -19.09
N LYS A 10 11.08 13.34 -20.08
CA LYS A 10 11.58 14.71 -20.10
C LYS A 10 11.07 15.50 -18.89
N TYR A 11 9.76 15.47 -18.63
CA TYR A 11 9.14 16.13 -17.48
C TYR A 11 9.75 15.66 -16.15
N MET A 12 9.95 14.35 -15.98
CA MET A 12 10.54 13.79 -14.76
C MET A 12 11.98 14.24 -14.53
N LYS A 13 12.78 14.36 -15.61
CA LYS A 13 14.16 14.85 -15.56
C LYS A 13 14.22 16.33 -15.22
N GLU A 14 13.32 17.13 -15.78
CA GLU A 14 13.28 18.59 -15.57
C GLU A 14 12.68 18.96 -14.20
N ASN A 15 11.83 18.10 -13.61
CA ASN A 15 11.09 18.39 -12.37
C ASN A 15 11.26 17.30 -11.28
N PRO A 16 12.49 16.91 -10.90
CA PRO A 16 12.78 15.67 -10.18
C PRO A 16 12.08 15.52 -8.82
N ASN A 17 11.74 16.63 -8.16
CA ASN A 17 11.09 16.63 -6.86
C ASN A 17 9.56 16.73 -6.97
N THR A 18 9.04 17.52 -7.92
CA THR A 18 7.60 17.80 -8.04
C THR A 18 6.81 16.56 -8.42
N TRP A 19 7.24 15.82 -9.44
CA TRP A 19 6.53 14.60 -9.84
C TRP A 19 6.58 13.54 -8.73
N ARG A 20 7.73 13.45 -8.05
CA ARG A 20 7.98 12.49 -6.97
C ARG A 20 7.11 12.80 -5.76
N GLU A 21 6.99 14.06 -5.35
CA GLU A 21 6.17 14.45 -4.21
C GLU A 21 4.70 14.07 -4.43
N ILE A 22 4.15 14.38 -5.61
CA ILE A 22 2.75 14.05 -5.95
C ILE A 22 2.55 12.53 -5.96
N HIS A 23 3.45 11.78 -6.60
CA HIS A 23 3.37 10.33 -6.65
C HIS A 23 3.52 9.68 -5.28
N ASN A 24 4.48 10.14 -4.48
CA ASN A 24 4.70 9.63 -3.13
C ASN A 24 3.47 9.88 -2.27
N LYS A 25 2.90 11.09 -2.26
CA LYS A 25 1.65 11.38 -1.52
C LYS A 25 0.53 10.43 -1.89
N PHE A 26 0.37 10.13 -3.18
CA PHE A 26 -0.65 9.18 -3.63
C PHE A 26 -0.36 7.76 -3.15
N ILE A 27 0.87 7.27 -3.32
CA ILE A 27 1.31 5.93 -2.92
C ILE A 27 1.21 5.76 -1.40
N ASP A 28 1.70 6.73 -0.64
CA ASP A 28 1.66 6.76 0.82
C ASP A 28 0.22 6.73 1.33
N ALA A 29 -0.69 7.47 0.68
CA ALA A 29 -2.10 7.44 1.03
C ALA A 29 -2.72 6.03 0.86
N GLN A 30 -2.29 5.25 -0.15
CA GLN A 30 -2.75 3.87 -0.30
C GLN A 30 -2.25 2.99 0.85
N PHE A 31 -0.98 3.12 1.25
CA PHE A 31 -0.42 2.38 2.37
C PHE A 31 -1.08 2.74 3.70
N ILE A 32 -1.31 4.03 3.95
CA ILE A 32 -2.02 4.51 5.14
C ILE A 32 -3.43 3.90 5.20
N LYS A 33 -4.18 3.93 4.08
CA LYS A 33 -5.54 3.38 4.05
C LYS A 33 -5.57 1.86 4.22
N ALA A 34 -4.62 1.14 3.62
CA ALA A 34 -4.49 -0.29 3.82
C ALA A 34 -4.18 -0.64 5.28
N HIS A 35 -3.30 0.12 5.93
CA HIS A 35 -2.99 -0.04 7.35
C HIS A 35 -4.21 0.25 8.23
N GLU A 36 -4.88 1.39 8.03
CA GLU A 36 -6.09 1.76 8.76
C GLU A 36 -7.19 0.70 8.62
N PHE A 37 -7.39 0.17 7.42
CA PHE A 37 -8.34 -0.90 7.15
C PHE A 37 -8.00 -2.15 7.97
N THR A 38 -6.74 -2.59 7.91
CA THR A 38 -6.27 -3.76 8.67
C THR A 38 -6.48 -3.59 10.17
N GLN A 39 -6.11 -2.43 10.71
CA GLN A 39 -6.28 -2.10 12.14
C GLN A 39 -7.75 -2.06 12.57
N LYS A 40 -8.65 -1.57 11.71
CA LYS A 40 -10.09 -1.58 11.98
C LYS A 40 -10.62 -3.01 12.07
N ILE A 41 -10.26 -3.85 11.11
CA ILE A 41 -10.71 -5.26 11.12
C ILE A 41 -10.16 -6.00 12.33
N LEU A 42 -8.89 -5.81 12.71
CA LEU A 42 -8.29 -6.46 13.89
C LEU A 42 -9.01 -6.19 15.22
N LYS A 43 -9.74 -5.07 15.33
CA LYS A 43 -10.52 -4.72 16.53
C LYS A 43 -11.85 -5.46 16.64
N GLU A 44 -12.29 -6.14 15.58
CA GLU A 44 -13.53 -6.91 15.60
C GLU A 44 -13.33 -8.27 16.29
N PRO A 45 -14.38 -8.85 16.91
CA PRO A 45 -14.28 -10.13 17.64
C PRO A 45 -13.72 -11.33 16.84
N ASN A 46 -13.69 -11.25 15.51
CA ASN A 46 -13.11 -12.24 14.59
C ASN A 46 -12.24 -11.61 13.49
N GLY A 47 -11.64 -10.46 13.81
CA GLY A 47 -10.85 -9.67 12.87
C GLY A 47 -9.69 -10.44 12.23
N LYS A 48 -9.01 -11.24 13.04
CA LYS A 48 -7.88 -12.06 12.61
C LYS A 48 -8.29 -13.06 11.52
N GLU A 49 -9.37 -13.80 11.75
CA GLU A 49 -9.91 -14.78 10.79
C GLU A 49 -10.39 -14.11 9.51
N LYS A 50 -11.00 -12.92 9.63
CA LYS A 50 -11.43 -12.11 8.47
C LYS A 50 -10.25 -11.69 7.60
N LEU A 51 -9.20 -11.12 8.18
CA LEU A 51 -8.01 -10.70 7.44
C LEU A 51 -7.30 -11.88 6.78
N MET A 52 -7.18 -13.00 7.49
CA MET A 52 -6.63 -14.23 6.93
C MET A 52 -7.40 -14.71 5.69
N LYS A 53 -8.74 -14.61 5.70
CA LYS A 53 -9.58 -14.96 4.56
C LYS A 53 -9.41 -13.97 3.39
N ILE A 54 -9.38 -12.66 3.68
CA ILE A 54 -9.23 -11.60 2.67
C ILE A 54 -7.89 -11.73 1.93
N TYR A 55 -6.80 -11.92 2.66
CA TYR A 55 -5.45 -12.02 2.08
C TYR A 55 -5.05 -13.45 1.71
N ASN A 56 -5.97 -14.42 1.80
CA ASN A 56 -5.71 -15.84 1.51
C ASN A 56 -4.48 -16.40 2.24
N ILE A 57 -4.31 -16.01 3.51
CA ILE A 57 -3.15 -16.38 4.32
C ILE A 57 -3.38 -17.79 4.84
N LYS A 58 -2.59 -18.74 4.35
CA LYS A 58 -2.69 -20.15 4.73
C LYS A 58 -1.90 -20.48 6.00
N ASN A 59 -0.85 -19.69 6.29
CA ASN A 59 0.00 -19.88 7.46
C ASN A 59 -0.45 -19.00 8.64
N LYS A 60 -1.20 -19.62 9.57
CA LYS A 60 -1.71 -18.97 10.80
C LYS A 60 -0.61 -18.44 11.72
N ASN A 61 0.52 -19.14 11.78
CA ASN A 61 1.61 -18.81 12.69
C ASN A 61 2.39 -17.57 12.22
N ALA A 62 2.57 -17.43 10.89
CA ALA A 62 3.22 -16.26 10.31
C ALA A 62 2.39 -14.98 10.50
N PHE A 63 1.05 -15.07 10.44
CA PHE A 63 0.17 -13.92 10.64
C PHE A 63 0.29 -13.34 12.06
N SER A 64 0.41 -14.18 13.09
CA SER A 64 0.61 -13.72 14.46
C SER A 64 1.93 -12.97 14.65
N VAL A 65 2.99 -13.32 13.93
CA VAL A 65 4.31 -12.66 14.07
C VAL A 65 4.31 -11.26 13.45
N LEU A 66 3.60 -11.08 12.33
CA LEU A 66 3.58 -9.81 11.60
C LEU A 66 2.64 -8.76 12.21
N HIS A 67 1.72 -9.18 13.07
CA HIS A 67 0.66 -8.33 13.64
C HIS A 67 0.51 -8.49 15.15
N SER A 68 1.53 -9.00 15.84
CA SER A 68 1.59 -8.95 17.31
C SER A 68 1.73 -7.49 17.77
N PRO A 69 1.01 -7.07 18.83
CA PRO A 69 1.19 -5.75 19.45
C PRO A 69 2.59 -5.60 20.05
#